data_AF-A0A9P6A2E5-F1
#
_entry.id   AF-A0A9P6A2E5-F1
#
_cell.length_a   1.000
_cell.length_b   1.000
_cell.length_c   1.000
_cell.angle_alpha   90.00
_cell.angle_beta   90.00
_cell.angle_gamma   90.00
#
_symmetry.space_group_name_H-M   'P 1'
#
loop_
_entity.id
_entity.type
_entity.pdbx_description
1 polymer ?
#
loop_
_entity_poly.entity_id
_entity_poly.type
_entity_poly.pdbx_seq_one_letter_code
_entity_poly.pdbx_strand_id
1 'polypeptide(L)'
;MSDEEDKARKRRRGEDEGGDEQVGEGMEIEEDEDEDVRRERERAEDLRDRDAFAERVRERDKERTKKVVEDRSSKNAGAAAEAARRRELADDEEARSHALPSLRIHSRQEYLTKREIQQIELLRKEIADDEALFHGMKISKRERKELDRKKELLKLVEERLKINDTWDGYQLPEDYITEQGKIDKKKKENALYKRYEEAKPKDDQFVTDVDQWEASQTLHSTFKVGAMDKQEAMEDYEYVFDESQAIQFVMESSLEGVGMSAADRLIQAQVEEAEKRDY
;
A
#
# COMPACT_ATOMS: atom_id res chain seq x y z
N MET A 1 -61.51 -19.79 22.57
CA MET A 1 -61.26 -21.24 22.57
C MET A 1 -59.80 -21.39 22.20
N SER A 2 -58.95 -21.49 23.22
CA SER A 2 -58.31 -22.75 23.67
C SER A 2 -57.19 -23.15 22.71
N ASP A 3 -56.01 -23.56 23.13
CA ASP A 3 -55.32 -23.70 24.42
C ASP A 3 -53.92 -24.26 24.05
N GLU A 4 -53.02 -24.35 25.02
CA GLU A 4 -51.84 -25.24 25.02
C GLU A 4 -50.63 -24.91 24.10
N GLU A 5 -49.37 -24.91 24.55
CA GLU A 5 -48.81 -25.26 25.86
C GLU A 5 -47.33 -24.82 25.94
N ASP A 6 -46.97 -24.22 27.06
CA ASP A 6 -45.61 -23.89 27.49
C ASP A 6 -44.78 -25.16 27.75
N LYS A 7 -43.63 -25.32 27.06
CA LYS A 7 -42.69 -26.41 27.34
C LYS A 7 -41.76 -26.07 28.50
N ALA A 8 -42.20 -26.45 29.70
CA ALA A 8 -41.43 -26.47 30.95
C ALA A 8 -40.17 -27.34 30.85
N ARG A 9 -39.00 -26.77 31.19
CA ARG A 9 -37.74 -27.51 31.36
C ARG A 9 -37.68 -28.15 32.75
N LYS A 10 -37.62 -29.48 32.72
CA LYS A 10 -37.62 -30.43 33.84
C LYS A 10 -36.36 -30.26 34.72
N ARG A 11 -36.55 -29.83 35.97
CA ARG A 11 -35.53 -29.89 37.04
C ARG A 11 -35.40 -31.34 37.51
N ARG A 12 -34.18 -31.87 37.51
CA ARG A 12 -33.86 -33.22 37.98
C ARG A 12 -33.55 -33.16 39.48
N ARG A 13 -34.47 -33.72 40.28
CA ARG A 13 -34.33 -34.00 41.73
C ARG A 13 -33.49 -35.27 41.88
N GLY A 14 -32.47 -35.24 42.72
CA GLY A 14 -31.74 -36.40 43.21
C GLY A 14 -31.55 -36.23 44.71
N GLU A 15 -32.30 -37.00 45.49
CA GLU A 15 -32.04 -37.33 46.90
C GLU A 15 -30.88 -38.34 46.93
N ASP A 16 -29.81 -38.06 47.65
CA ASP A 16 -29.55 -38.38 49.07
C ASP A 16 -29.28 -39.87 49.31
N GLU A 17 -28.03 -40.18 49.66
CA GLU A 17 -27.68 -40.88 50.91
C GLU A 17 -26.15 -41.12 50.98
N GLY A 18 -25.57 -40.87 52.16
CA GLY A 18 -24.45 -41.69 52.66
C GLY A 18 -23.17 -40.98 53.08
N GLY A 19 -23.19 -40.39 54.29
CA GLY A 19 -22.18 -40.55 55.35
C GLY A 19 -20.70 -40.21 55.11
N ASP A 20 -20.19 -39.20 55.83
CA ASP A 20 -19.05 -39.40 56.75
C ASP A 20 -19.03 -38.27 57.79
N GLU A 21 -19.10 -38.66 59.07
CA GLU A 21 -18.90 -37.80 60.23
C GLU A 21 -17.40 -37.52 60.39
N GLN A 22 -16.97 -36.26 60.25
CA GLN A 22 -15.73 -35.80 60.84
C GLN A 22 -15.95 -34.46 61.55
N VAL A 23 -16.20 -34.60 62.85
CA VAL A 23 -16.16 -33.55 63.85
C VAL A 23 -14.70 -33.10 63.98
N GLY A 24 -14.36 -31.98 63.33
CA GLY A 24 -13.11 -31.27 63.50
C GLY A 24 -13.35 -30.03 64.36
N GLU A 25 -13.07 -30.17 65.65
CA GLU A 25 -12.91 -29.07 66.61
C GLU A 25 -12.04 -27.94 66.03
N GLY A 26 -12.61 -26.74 66.01
CA GLY A 26 -11.95 -25.49 65.63
C GLY A 26 -12.83 -24.31 66.01
N MET A 27 -13.50 -24.39 67.16
CA MET A 27 -14.16 -23.24 67.79
C MET A 27 -13.06 -22.43 68.47
N GLU A 28 -12.42 -21.56 67.69
CA GLU A 28 -11.42 -20.62 68.19
C GLU A 28 -11.96 -19.19 67.99
N ILE A 29 -12.60 -18.71 69.06
CA ILE A 29 -12.75 -17.30 69.45
C ILE A 29 -13.77 -16.49 68.63
N GLU A 30 -15.05 -16.66 68.97
CA GLU A 30 -16.01 -15.54 69.00
C GLU A 30 -15.61 -14.62 70.17
N GLU A 31 -14.70 -13.69 69.91
CA GLU A 31 -14.61 -12.43 70.64
C GLU A 31 -15.41 -11.41 69.82
N ASP A 32 -16.31 -10.67 70.45
CA ASP A 32 -17.22 -9.70 69.86
C ASP A 32 -16.52 -8.78 68.82
N GLU A 33 -16.48 -9.18 67.54
CA GLU A 33 -16.14 -8.30 66.43
C GLU A 33 -17.37 -7.42 66.18
N ASP A 34 -17.27 -6.11 66.49
CA ASP A 34 -18.31 -5.11 66.24
C ASP A 34 -18.95 -5.34 64.86
N GLU A 35 -20.29 -5.23 64.74
CA GLU A 35 -21.01 -5.43 63.47
C GLU A 35 -20.42 -4.60 62.30
N ASP A 36 -19.69 -3.53 62.63
CA ASP A 36 -18.91 -2.68 61.72
C ASP A 36 -17.69 -3.39 61.09
N VAL A 37 -16.97 -4.26 61.82
CA VAL A 37 -15.80 -5.00 61.33
C VAL A 37 -16.23 -6.07 60.32
N ARG A 38 -17.35 -6.75 60.57
CA ARG A 38 -17.92 -7.71 59.60
C ARG A 38 -18.37 -7.01 58.32
N ARG A 39 -18.99 -5.83 58.45
CA ARG A 39 -19.41 -4.99 57.32
C ARG A 39 -18.23 -4.40 56.54
N GLU A 40 -17.12 -4.11 57.20
CA GLU A 40 -15.89 -3.63 56.54
C GLU A 40 -15.18 -4.77 55.79
N ARG A 41 -15.19 -5.99 56.35
CA ARG A 41 -14.70 -7.19 55.67
C ARG A 41 -15.51 -7.52 54.42
N GLU A 42 -16.84 -7.51 54.51
CA GLU A 42 -17.74 -7.71 53.35
C GLU A 42 -17.48 -6.66 52.24
N ARG A 43 -17.29 -5.38 52.60
CA ARG A 43 -16.93 -4.34 51.63
C ARG A 43 -15.55 -4.56 50.99
N ALA A 44 -14.57 -5.03 51.75
CA ALA A 44 -13.24 -5.32 51.24
C ALA A 44 -13.24 -6.53 50.29
N GLU A 45 -14.06 -7.54 50.58
CA GLU A 45 -14.26 -8.71 49.72
C GLU A 45 -14.97 -8.30 48.41
N ASP A 46 -16.02 -7.49 48.48
CA ASP A 46 -16.69 -6.95 47.27
C ASP A 46 -15.74 -6.14 46.38
N LEU A 47 -14.85 -5.34 46.98
CA LEU A 47 -13.83 -4.58 46.24
C LEU A 47 -12.80 -5.51 45.57
N ARG A 48 -12.34 -6.54 46.29
CA ARG A 48 -11.42 -7.55 45.76
C ARG A 48 -12.07 -8.35 44.62
N ASP A 49 -13.32 -8.73 44.77
CA ASP A 49 -14.06 -9.47 43.73
C ASP A 49 -14.29 -8.63 42.48
N ARG A 50 -14.57 -7.33 42.65
CA ARG A 50 -14.65 -6.38 41.54
C ARG A 50 -13.31 -6.26 40.80
N ASP A 51 -12.22 -6.09 41.54
CA ASP A 51 -10.90 -5.90 40.95
C ASP A 51 -10.39 -7.20 40.30
N ALA A 52 -10.63 -8.36 40.91
CA ALA A 52 -10.34 -9.68 40.34
C ALA A 52 -11.18 -9.98 39.09
N PHE A 53 -12.45 -9.54 39.05
CA PHE A 53 -13.26 -9.61 37.84
C PHE A 53 -12.71 -8.71 36.73
N ALA A 54 -12.30 -7.47 37.06
CA ALA A 54 -11.69 -6.55 36.11
C ALA A 54 -10.37 -7.10 35.55
N GLU A 55 -9.55 -7.77 36.37
CA GLU A 55 -8.34 -8.46 35.92
C GLU A 55 -8.66 -9.61 34.98
N ARG A 56 -9.64 -10.46 35.30
CA ARG A 56 -10.10 -11.54 34.40
C ARG A 56 -10.61 -11.02 33.06
N VAL A 57 -11.36 -9.92 33.06
CA VAL A 57 -11.84 -9.29 31.82
C VAL A 57 -10.67 -8.75 31.02
N ARG A 58 -9.73 -8.05 31.67
CA ARG A 58 -8.52 -7.53 31.02
C ARG A 58 -7.65 -8.66 30.45
N GLU A 59 -7.50 -9.76 31.16
CA GLU A 59 -6.72 -10.92 30.71
C GLU A 59 -7.37 -11.60 29.51
N ARG A 60 -8.70 -11.83 29.56
CA ARG A 60 -9.48 -12.33 28.42
C ARG A 60 -9.36 -11.41 27.20
N ASP A 61 -9.44 -10.09 27.39
CA ASP A 61 -9.28 -9.12 26.31
C ASP A 61 -7.84 -9.07 25.79
N LYS A 62 -6.83 -9.19 26.66
CA LYS A 62 -5.43 -9.30 26.26
C LYS A 62 -5.19 -10.57 25.45
N GLU A 63 -5.69 -11.72 25.87
CA GLU A 63 -5.56 -12.98 25.14
C GLU A 63 -6.26 -12.93 23.78
N ARG A 64 -7.44 -12.30 23.71
CA ARG A 64 -8.19 -12.12 22.46
C ARG A 64 -7.52 -11.14 21.50
N THR A 65 -6.92 -10.07 22.00
CA THR A 65 -6.29 -9.01 21.16
C THR A 65 -4.81 -9.26 20.86
N LYS A 66 -4.08 -10.02 21.69
CA LYS A 66 -2.64 -10.33 21.51
C LYS A 66 -2.39 -11.43 20.46
N LYS A 67 -3.43 -12.15 20.01
CA LYS A 67 -3.34 -13.14 18.92
C LYS A 67 -3.31 -12.53 17.52
N VAL A 68 -3.62 -11.25 17.38
CA VAL A 68 -3.34 -10.51 16.16
C VAL A 68 -1.90 -10.04 16.26
N VAL A 69 -0.99 -10.75 15.57
CA VAL A 69 0.35 -10.24 15.29
C VAL A 69 0.19 -9.06 14.35
N GLU A 70 -0.26 -7.92 14.88
CA GLU A 70 -0.17 -6.65 14.18
C GLU A 70 1.32 -6.37 14.02
N ASP A 71 1.77 -6.30 12.77
CA ASP A 71 3.11 -5.85 12.44
C ASP A 71 3.33 -4.45 13.04
N ARG A 72 4.01 -4.40 14.18
CA ARG A 72 4.26 -3.18 14.96
C ARG A 72 5.19 -2.21 14.22
N SER A 73 5.76 -2.62 13.08
CA SER A 73 6.52 -1.75 12.18
C SER A 73 5.66 -0.60 11.65
N SER A 74 4.37 -0.87 11.37
CA SER A 74 3.39 0.12 10.90
C SER A 74 2.97 1.12 11.99
N LYS A 75 3.09 0.75 13.27
CA LYS A 75 2.75 1.62 14.40
C LYS A 75 3.78 2.74 14.62
N ASN A 76 4.99 2.57 14.06
CA ASN A 76 6.07 3.57 14.03
C ASN A 76 6.05 4.45 12.77
N ALA A 77 5.17 4.17 11.80
CA ALA A 77 5.08 4.89 10.54
C ALA A 77 3.65 5.43 10.38
N GLY A 78 3.35 6.52 11.07
CA GLY A 78 2.05 7.17 10.94
C GLY A 78 1.83 8.29 11.95
N ALA A 79 0.69 8.96 11.84
CA ALA A 79 0.29 10.08 12.70
C ALA A 79 0.37 9.74 14.21
N ALA A 80 0.17 8.47 14.58
CA ALA A 80 0.30 8.01 15.96
C ALA A 80 1.75 7.99 16.48
N ALA A 81 2.71 7.59 15.64
CA ALA A 81 4.13 7.61 15.97
C ALA A 81 4.67 9.04 16.06
N GLU A 82 4.21 9.90 15.14
CA GLU A 82 4.55 11.31 15.14
C GLU A 82 3.94 12.02 16.37
N ALA A 83 2.73 11.65 16.78
CA ALA A 83 2.11 12.13 18.03
C ALA A 83 2.86 11.64 19.27
N ALA A 84 3.37 10.41 19.29
CA ALA A 84 4.22 9.90 20.36
C ALA A 84 5.55 10.66 20.45
N ARG A 85 6.22 10.87 19.31
CA ARG A 85 7.45 11.70 19.20
C ARG A 85 7.22 13.13 19.70
N ARG A 86 6.06 13.73 19.40
CA ARG A 86 5.69 15.05 19.91
C ARG A 86 5.49 15.06 21.43
N ARG A 87 4.95 13.99 22.02
CA ARG A 87 4.81 13.85 23.48
C ARG A 87 6.17 13.70 24.16
N GLU A 88 7.03 12.82 23.64
CA GLU A 88 8.39 12.64 24.15
C GLU A 88 9.18 13.96 24.16
N LEU A 89 9.05 14.76 23.09
CA LEU A 89 9.68 16.08 23.01
C LEU A 89 8.99 17.15 23.90
N ALA A 90 7.75 16.92 24.30
CA ALA A 90 6.99 17.79 25.21
C ALA A 90 7.29 17.50 26.68
N ASP A 91 7.78 16.31 27.01
CA ASP A 91 8.13 15.91 28.36
C ASP A 91 9.59 16.29 28.71
N ASP A 92 10.47 16.44 27.71
CA ASP A 92 11.89 16.80 27.88
C ASP A 92 12.21 18.19 27.28
N GLU A 93 12.65 19.13 28.12
CA GLU A 93 12.95 20.51 27.73
C GLU A 93 14.30 20.64 26.98
N GLU A 94 15.29 19.83 27.36
CA GLU A 94 16.62 19.83 26.72
C GLU A 94 16.50 19.25 25.31
N ALA A 95 15.84 18.09 25.16
CA ALA A 95 15.57 17.48 23.86
C ALA A 95 14.77 18.40 22.93
N ARG A 96 13.83 19.18 23.49
CA ARG A 96 13.08 20.18 22.73
C ARG A 96 13.97 21.30 22.22
N SER A 97 14.81 21.87 23.08
CA SER A 97 15.71 22.96 22.70
C SER A 97 16.62 22.58 21.53
N HIS A 98 17.10 21.33 21.51
CA HIS A 98 17.94 20.79 20.45
C HIS A 98 17.18 20.48 19.16
N ALA A 99 15.94 19.99 19.24
CA ALA A 99 15.16 19.59 18.06
C ALA A 99 14.35 20.73 17.42
N LEU A 100 14.04 21.80 18.15
CA LEU A 100 13.24 22.93 17.62
C LEU A 100 13.84 23.60 16.37
N PRO A 101 15.16 23.85 16.26
CA PRO A 101 15.74 24.47 15.07
C PRO A 101 15.55 23.65 13.80
N SER A 102 15.79 22.33 13.87
CA SER A 102 15.61 21.44 12.72
C SER A 102 14.13 21.32 12.33
N LEU A 103 13.24 21.21 13.31
CA LEU A 103 11.79 21.18 13.07
C LEU A 103 11.28 22.48 12.42
N ARG A 104 11.83 23.64 12.82
CA ARG A 104 11.51 24.92 12.19
C ARG A 104 11.91 24.95 10.72
N ILE A 105 13.11 24.46 10.40
CA ILE A 105 13.59 24.39 9.01
C ILE A 105 12.68 23.47 8.19
N HIS A 106 12.36 22.28 8.71
CA HIS A 106 11.45 21.34 8.03
C HIS A 106 10.07 21.95 7.79
N SER A 107 9.46 22.55 8.82
CA SER A 107 8.16 23.21 8.68
C SER A 107 8.18 24.36 7.68
N ARG A 108 9.29 25.11 7.60
CA ARG A 108 9.47 26.18 6.62
C ARG A 108 9.59 25.62 5.21
N GLN A 109 10.33 24.54 5.01
CA GLN A 109 10.43 23.88 3.71
C GLN A 109 9.05 23.40 3.24
N GLU A 110 8.30 22.70 4.10
CA GLU A 110 6.93 22.26 3.78
C GLU A 110 5.97 23.42 3.51
N TYR A 111 6.07 24.52 4.26
CA TYR A 111 5.26 25.70 4.01
C TYR A 111 5.60 26.33 2.66
N LEU A 112 6.89 26.47 2.34
CA LEU A 112 7.34 27.08 1.09
C LEU A 112 6.91 26.25 -0.12
N THR A 113 6.99 24.93 -0.05
CA THR A 113 6.52 24.06 -1.16
C THR A 113 5.01 24.18 -1.36
N LYS A 114 4.22 24.11 -0.28
CA LYS A 114 2.76 24.32 -0.35
C LYS A 114 2.41 25.71 -0.87
N ARG A 115 3.14 26.73 -0.42
CA ARG A 115 2.92 28.12 -0.81
C ARG A 115 3.30 28.36 -2.27
N GLU A 116 4.37 27.74 -2.75
CA GLU A 116 4.79 27.79 -4.14
C GLU A 116 3.68 27.24 -5.05
N ILE A 117 3.14 26.07 -4.73
CA ILE A 117 2.03 25.46 -5.48
C ILE A 117 0.80 26.37 -5.50
N GLN A 118 0.39 26.89 -4.33
CA GLN A 118 -0.73 27.84 -4.25
C GLN A 118 -0.51 29.09 -5.10
N GLN A 119 0.70 29.63 -5.15
CA GLN A 119 1.02 30.81 -5.93
C GLN A 119 0.97 30.53 -7.44
N ILE A 120 1.41 29.33 -7.87
CA ILE A 120 1.30 28.88 -9.26
C ILE A 120 -0.16 28.72 -9.67
N GLU A 121 -0.98 28.11 -8.82
CA GLU A 121 -2.41 27.95 -9.08
C GLU A 121 -3.13 29.30 -9.16
N LEU A 122 -2.78 30.25 -8.27
CA LEU A 122 -3.30 31.61 -8.33
C LEU A 122 -2.92 32.29 -9.65
N LEU A 123 -1.66 32.18 -10.07
CA LEU A 123 -1.17 32.74 -11.34
C LEU A 123 -1.89 32.12 -12.55
N ARG A 124 -2.13 30.80 -12.53
CA ARG A 124 -2.90 30.13 -13.59
C ARG A 124 -4.32 30.68 -13.70
N LYS A 125 -4.99 30.88 -12.56
CA LYS A 125 -6.33 31.48 -12.53
C LYS A 125 -6.32 32.92 -13.03
N GLU A 126 -5.36 33.72 -12.59
CA GLU A 126 -5.20 35.11 -13.03
C GLU A 126 -5.02 35.20 -14.56
N ILE A 127 -4.19 34.33 -15.16
CA ILE A 127 -4.02 34.26 -16.61
C ILE A 127 -5.33 33.87 -17.30
N ALA A 128 -6.04 32.85 -16.79
CA ALA A 128 -7.30 32.40 -17.38
C ALA A 128 -8.39 33.48 -17.31
N ASP A 129 -8.48 34.21 -16.19
CA ASP A 129 -9.40 35.33 -16.01
C ASP A 129 -9.06 36.48 -16.96
N ASP A 130 -7.77 36.84 -17.10
CA ASP A 130 -7.31 37.85 -18.06
C ASP A 130 -7.63 37.44 -19.50
N GLU A 131 -7.38 36.19 -19.89
CA GLU A 131 -7.69 35.67 -21.22
C GLU A 131 -9.19 35.70 -21.52
N ALA A 132 -10.02 35.33 -20.54
CA ALA A 132 -11.48 35.39 -20.66
C ALA A 132 -11.98 36.84 -20.76
N LEU A 133 -11.43 37.75 -19.95
CA LEU A 133 -11.78 39.17 -19.98
C LEU A 133 -11.41 39.82 -21.31
N PHE A 134 -10.26 39.47 -21.86
CA PHE A 134 -9.77 40.01 -23.11
C PHE A 134 -10.37 39.34 -24.36
N HIS A 135 -11.11 38.25 -24.20
CA HIS A 135 -11.73 37.55 -25.31
C HIS A 135 -12.73 38.48 -26.04
N GLY A 136 -12.48 38.73 -27.33
CA GLY A 136 -13.34 39.60 -28.16
C GLY A 136 -13.16 41.11 -27.94
N MET A 137 -12.25 41.54 -27.06
CA MET A 137 -11.95 42.96 -26.82
C MET A 137 -10.63 43.41 -27.50
N LYS A 138 -10.50 44.71 -27.79
CA LYS A 138 -9.24 45.29 -28.26
C LYS A 138 -8.35 45.62 -27.07
N ILE A 139 -7.32 44.80 -26.87
CA ILE A 139 -6.36 44.92 -25.76
C ILE A 139 -5.29 45.97 -26.08
N SER A 140 -4.87 46.74 -25.08
CA SER A 140 -3.73 47.66 -25.17
C SER A 140 -2.40 46.91 -25.32
N LYS A 141 -1.39 47.58 -25.89
CA LYS A 141 -0.03 47.02 -25.97
C LYS A 141 0.58 46.75 -24.59
N ARG A 142 0.17 47.48 -23.55
CA ARG A 142 0.64 47.29 -22.17
C ARG A 142 0.07 46.01 -21.56
N GLU A 143 -1.25 45.87 -21.60
CA GLU A 143 -1.98 44.70 -21.11
C GLU A 143 -1.51 43.41 -21.80
N ARG A 144 -1.29 43.44 -23.12
CA ARG A 144 -0.72 42.29 -23.83
C ARG A 144 0.64 41.87 -23.30
N LYS A 145 1.55 42.83 -23.10
CA LYS A 145 2.89 42.55 -22.55
C LYS A 145 2.80 42.02 -21.12
N GLU A 146 1.85 42.50 -20.32
CA GLU A 146 1.65 42.01 -18.96
C GLU A 146 1.17 40.55 -18.96
N LEU A 147 0.19 40.22 -19.80
CA LEU A 147 -0.29 38.86 -19.98
C LEU A 147 0.83 37.93 -20.49
N ASP A 148 1.61 38.36 -21.48
CA ASP A 148 2.75 37.61 -22.00
C ASP A 148 3.79 37.35 -20.88
N ARG A 149 4.10 38.36 -20.05
CA ARG A 149 5.01 38.20 -18.91
C ARG A 149 4.48 37.21 -17.87
N LYS A 150 3.18 37.21 -17.57
CA LYS A 150 2.57 36.24 -16.64
C LYS A 150 2.69 34.82 -17.20
N LYS A 151 2.45 34.62 -18.50
CA LYS A 151 2.62 33.34 -19.19
C LYS A 151 4.06 32.85 -19.20
N GLU A 152 5.01 33.73 -19.50
CA GLU A 152 6.44 33.42 -19.43
C GLU A 152 6.85 33.01 -18.02
N LEU A 153 6.37 33.71 -16.99
CA LEU A 153 6.63 33.35 -15.60
C LEU A 153 6.06 31.97 -15.27
N LEU A 154 4.81 31.68 -15.64
CA LEU A 154 4.22 30.36 -15.44
C LEU A 154 5.05 29.26 -16.11
N LYS A 155 5.47 29.48 -17.35
CA LYS A 155 6.32 28.55 -18.10
C LYS A 155 7.65 28.28 -17.40
N LEU A 156 8.35 29.33 -16.96
CA LEU A 156 9.63 29.20 -16.24
C LEU A 156 9.47 28.42 -14.92
N VAL A 157 8.38 28.65 -14.20
CA VAL A 157 8.11 27.92 -12.95
C VAL A 157 7.77 26.46 -13.22
N GLU A 158 6.99 26.16 -14.26
CA GLU A 158 6.71 24.78 -14.66
C GLU A 158 7.95 24.04 -15.15
N GLU A 159 8.83 24.71 -15.89
CA GLU A 159 10.13 24.15 -16.27
C GLU A 159 10.98 23.85 -15.03
N ARG A 160 11.06 24.77 -14.06
CA ARG A 160 11.75 24.55 -12.79
C ARG A 160 11.21 23.32 -12.04
N LEU A 161 9.90 23.14 -12.00
CA LEU A 161 9.27 21.99 -11.35
C LEU A 161 9.54 20.66 -12.08
N LYS A 162 9.76 20.72 -13.41
CA LYS A 162 10.09 19.55 -14.24
C LYS A 162 11.56 19.16 -14.18
N ILE A 163 12.45 20.05 -13.77
CA ILE A 163 13.87 19.72 -13.58
C ILE A 163 13.94 18.71 -12.44
N ASN A 164 14.14 17.44 -12.81
CA ASN A 164 14.48 16.40 -11.85
C ASN A 164 15.95 16.61 -11.45
N ASP A 165 16.20 17.00 -10.21
CA ASP A 165 17.56 17.09 -9.63
C ASP A 165 18.17 15.70 -9.34
N THR A 166 17.56 14.65 -9.90
CA THR A 166 18.08 13.29 -9.84
C THR A 166 19.27 13.17 -10.77
N TRP A 167 20.42 12.82 -10.19
CA TRP A 167 21.64 12.56 -10.92
C TRP A 167 21.44 11.46 -11.98
N ASP A 168 21.61 11.80 -13.26
CA ASP A 168 21.43 10.88 -14.40
C ASP A 168 22.66 9.97 -14.65
N GLY A 169 23.59 9.91 -13.70
CA GLY A 169 24.78 9.06 -13.78
C GLY A 169 24.66 7.78 -12.97
N TYR A 170 25.53 6.81 -13.26
CA TYR A 170 25.67 5.60 -12.45
C TYR A 170 25.98 5.97 -10.99
N GLN A 171 25.07 5.64 -10.08
CA GLN A 171 25.33 5.65 -8.65
C GLN A 171 25.73 4.24 -8.22
N LEU A 172 26.84 4.16 -7.48
CA LEU A 172 27.24 2.90 -6.85
C LEU A 172 26.11 2.43 -5.93
N PRO A 173 25.60 1.19 -6.08
CA PRO A 173 24.61 0.67 -5.17
C PRO A 173 25.10 0.72 -3.72
N GLU A 174 24.22 1.17 -2.83
CA GLU A 174 24.47 1.19 -1.39
C GLU A 174 24.64 -0.24 -0.85
N ASP A 175 25.71 -0.48 -0.09
CA ASP A 175 25.90 -1.76 0.58
C ASP A 175 24.82 -1.98 1.66
N TYR A 176 24.30 -3.20 1.72
CA TYR A 176 23.32 -3.62 2.73
C TYR A 176 23.97 -3.97 4.08
N ILE A 177 25.31 -3.96 4.15
CA ILE A 177 26.10 -4.21 5.35
C ILE A 177 26.62 -2.85 5.82
N THR A 178 26.17 -2.42 6.99
CA THR A 178 26.72 -1.22 7.64
C THR A 178 28.19 -1.43 8.01
N GLU A 179 28.96 -0.36 8.17
CA GLU A 179 30.38 -0.42 8.60
C GLU A 179 30.58 -1.18 9.93
N GLN A 180 29.50 -1.32 10.72
CA GLN A 180 29.46 -2.06 11.99
C GLN A 180 29.05 -3.55 11.80
N GLY A 181 28.97 -4.04 10.56
CA GLY A 181 28.62 -5.43 10.22
C GLY A 181 27.14 -5.79 10.36
N LYS A 182 26.26 -4.82 10.68
CA LYS A 182 24.81 -5.07 10.80
C LYS A 182 24.14 -4.94 9.44
N ILE A 183 23.18 -5.83 9.16
CA ILE A 183 22.43 -5.86 7.91
C ILE A 183 21.24 -4.90 7.98
N ASP A 184 21.22 -3.90 7.10
CA ASP A 184 20.09 -3.01 6.91
C ASP A 184 19.01 -3.74 6.10
N LYS A 185 18.00 -4.27 6.80
CA LYS A 185 16.92 -5.07 6.19
C LYS A 185 16.23 -4.36 5.03
N LYS A 186 15.99 -3.05 5.14
CA LYS A 186 15.39 -2.23 4.09
C LYS A 186 16.27 -2.10 2.84
N LYS A 187 17.57 -1.86 3.01
CA LYS A 187 18.51 -1.80 1.87
C LYS A 187 18.63 -3.16 1.20
N LYS A 188 18.66 -4.24 1.99
CA LYS A 188 18.65 -5.61 1.48
C LYS A 188 17.36 -5.95 0.72
N GLU A 189 16.21 -5.57 1.25
CA GLU A 189 14.91 -5.77 0.62
C GLU A 189 14.83 -4.99 -0.70
N ASN A 190 15.21 -3.71 -0.69
CA ASN A 190 15.29 -2.90 -1.91
C ASN A 190 16.26 -3.52 -2.93
N ALA A 191 17.45 -3.95 -2.52
CA ALA A 191 18.41 -4.58 -3.44
C ALA A 191 17.85 -5.88 -4.07
N LEU A 192 17.03 -6.64 -3.34
CA LEU A 192 16.41 -7.88 -3.82
C LEU A 192 15.17 -7.61 -4.69
N TYR A 193 14.32 -6.67 -4.32
CA TYR A 193 13.00 -6.48 -4.91
C TYR A 193 12.86 -5.28 -5.83
N LYS A 194 13.85 -4.37 -5.91
CA LYS A 194 13.79 -3.15 -6.75
C LYS A 194 13.42 -3.45 -8.20
N ARG A 195 13.96 -4.53 -8.79
CA ARG A 195 13.59 -4.94 -10.16
C ARG A 195 12.11 -5.28 -10.31
N TYR A 196 11.52 -5.91 -9.30
CA TYR A 196 10.11 -6.29 -9.31
C TYR A 196 9.19 -5.11 -9.02
N GLU A 197 9.64 -4.14 -8.20
CA GLU A 197 8.91 -2.90 -7.96
C GLU A 197 8.93 -1.96 -9.17
N GLU A 198 10.07 -1.82 -9.84
CA GLU A 198 10.21 -1.04 -11.08
C GLU A 198 9.44 -1.67 -12.25
N ALA A 199 9.33 -2.99 -12.29
CA ALA A 199 8.54 -3.72 -13.28
C ALA A 199 7.02 -3.65 -13.01
N LYS A 200 6.58 -3.15 -11.85
CA LYS A 200 5.15 -2.91 -11.65
C LYS A 200 4.72 -1.75 -12.55
N PRO A 201 3.66 -1.92 -13.35
CA PRO A 201 3.11 -0.80 -14.10
C PRO A 201 2.74 0.32 -13.12
N LYS A 202 3.21 1.53 -13.44
CA LYS A 202 3.00 2.73 -12.61
C LYS A 202 1.54 3.20 -12.62
N ASP A 203 0.77 2.71 -13.60
CA ASP A 203 -0.65 2.94 -13.77
C ASP A 203 -1.42 1.63 -13.52
N ASP A 204 -2.69 1.71 -13.10
CA ASP A 204 -3.63 0.57 -12.90
C ASP A 204 -3.93 -0.26 -14.18
N GLN A 205 -3.08 -0.16 -15.20
CA GLN A 205 -3.16 -0.92 -16.43
C GLN A 205 -2.60 -2.31 -16.20
N PHE A 206 -3.38 -3.33 -16.57
CA PHE A 206 -2.94 -4.71 -16.59
C PHE A 206 -1.88 -4.87 -17.70
N VAL A 207 -0.63 -5.09 -17.31
CA VAL A 207 0.47 -5.38 -18.24
C VAL A 207 0.81 -6.86 -18.10
N THR A 208 0.81 -7.59 -19.21
CA THR A 208 1.19 -9.01 -19.20
C THR A 208 2.71 -9.17 -19.16
N ASP A 209 3.19 -10.33 -18.71
CA ASP A 209 4.62 -10.66 -18.71
C ASP A 209 5.21 -10.61 -20.15
N VAL A 210 4.38 -10.91 -21.16
CA VAL A 210 4.76 -10.83 -22.58
C VAL A 210 4.97 -9.37 -22.99
N ASP A 211 4.06 -8.46 -22.62
CA ASP A 211 4.19 -7.04 -22.94
C ASP A 211 5.45 -6.42 -22.32
N GLN A 212 5.79 -6.83 -21.08
CA GLN A 212 7.03 -6.40 -20.42
C GLN A 212 8.27 -6.92 -21.14
N TRP A 213 8.22 -8.18 -21.58
CA TRP A 213 9.31 -8.79 -22.34
C TRP A 213 9.51 -8.07 -23.68
N GLU A 214 8.45 -7.84 -24.45
CA GLU A 214 8.50 -7.10 -25.72
C GLU A 214 8.99 -5.67 -25.54
N ALA A 215 8.50 -4.97 -24.50
CA ALA A 215 8.95 -3.63 -24.16
C ALA A 215 10.45 -3.59 -23.83
N SER A 216 10.95 -4.57 -23.07
CA SER A 216 12.39 -4.67 -22.75
C SER A 216 13.26 -4.90 -23.99
N GLN A 217 12.82 -5.79 -24.90
CA GLN A 217 13.55 -6.06 -26.13
C GLN A 217 13.54 -4.83 -27.05
N THR A 218 12.40 -4.16 -27.14
CA THR A 218 12.26 -2.91 -27.88
C THR A 218 13.20 -1.84 -27.32
N LEU A 219 13.19 -1.60 -26.01
CA LEU A 219 14.08 -0.65 -25.34
C LEU A 219 15.56 -0.94 -25.65
N HIS A 220 15.98 -2.20 -25.54
CA HIS A 220 17.36 -2.60 -25.81
C HIS A 220 17.73 -2.47 -27.29
N SER A 221 16.80 -2.74 -28.21
CA SER A 221 17.02 -2.60 -29.65
C SER A 221 17.09 -1.14 -30.10
N THR A 222 16.29 -0.26 -29.48
CA THR A 222 16.22 1.17 -29.80
C THR A 222 17.31 2.00 -29.12
N PHE A 223 18.13 1.38 -28.27
CA PHE A 223 19.22 2.06 -27.57
C PHE A 223 20.31 2.50 -28.56
N LYS A 224 20.23 3.76 -28.98
CA LYS A 224 21.25 4.40 -29.83
C LYS A 224 22.47 4.77 -28.97
N VAL A 225 23.63 4.22 -29.30
CA VAL A 225 24.91 4.54 -28.64
C VAL A 225 25.60 5.68 -29.41
N GLY A 226 25.91 6.79 -28.73
CA GLY A 226 26.63 7.93 -29.33
C GLY A 226 26.36 9.26 -28.63
N ALA A 227 27.08 10.32 -29.01
CA ALA A 227 26.81 11.68 -28.56
C ALA A 227 25.51 12.22 -29.18
N MET A 228 24.64 12.83 -28.38
CA MET A 228 23.35 13.36 -28.83
C MET A 228 23.47 14.45 -29.92
N ASP A 229 24.62 15.12 -30.01
CA ASP A 229 24.88 16.18 -30.99
C ASP A 229 25.35 15.67 -32.35
N LYS A 230 25.52 14.35 -32.53
CA LYS A 230 25.94 13.79 -33.82
C LYS A 230 24.75 13.84 -34.79
N GLN A 231 24.88 14.60 -35.86
CA GLN A 231 23.94 14.52 -36.99
C GLN A 231 23.95 13.09 -37.52
N GLU A 232 22.81 12.41 -37.42
CA GLU A 232 22.62 11.07 -37.98
C GLU A 232 22.76 11.18 -39.51
N ALA A 233 23.94 10.82 -40.03
CA ALA A 233 24.08 10.53 -41.43
C ALA A 233 23.21 9.30 -41.68
N MET A 234 22.01 9.50 -42.24
CA MET A 234 21.19 8.42 -42.76
C MET A 234 21.99 7.81 -43.91
N GLU A 235 22.78 6.79 -43.61
CA GLU A 235 23.34 5.94 -44.63
C GLU A 235 22.16 5.11 -45.13
N ASP A 236 21.59 5.54 -46.26
CA ASP A 236 20.46 4.90 -46.95
C ASP A 236 20.89 3.53 -47.50
N TYR A 237 21.14 2.56 -46.61
CA TYR A 237 21.30 1.17 -47.00
C TYR A 237 19.91 0.55 -47.13
N GLU A 238 19.51 0.34 -48.38
CA GLU A 238 18.36 -0.49 -48.68
C GLU A 238 18.70 -1.94 -48.29
N TYR A 239 17.84 -2.56 -47.48
CA TYR A 239 18.02 -3.96 -47.10
C TYR A 239 17.78 -4.84 -48.33
N VAL A 240 18.87 -5.31 -48.95
CA VAL A 240 18.82 -6.22 -50.11
C VAL A 240 18.65 -7.64 -49.61
N PHE A 241 17.46 -8.21 -49.78
CA PHE A 241 17.23 -9.64 -49.57
C PHE A 241 17.96 -10.42 -50.67
N ASP A 242 19.04 -11.11 -50.31
CA ASP A 242 19.68 -12.10 -51.18
C ASP A 242 18.89 -13.41 -51.10
N GLU A 243 17.99 -13.64 -52.05
CA GLU A 243 17.19 -14.87 -52.15
C GLU A 243 18.06 -16.15 -52.24
N SER A 244 19.35 -16.03 -52.57
CA SER A 244 20.28 -17.17 -52.56
C SER A 244 20.71 -17.60 -51.15
N GLN A 245 20.57 -16.73 -50.16
CA GLN A 245 20.83 -17.00 -48.74
C GLN A 245 19.55 -17.26 -47.95
N ALA A 246 18.38 -17.18 -48.60
CA ALA A 246 17.12 -17.52 -47.97
C ALA A 246 17.13 -19.00 -47.57
N ILE A 247 17.01 -19.26 -46.27
CA ILE A 247 16.84 -20.61 -45.73
C ILE A 247 15.53 -21.16 -46.31
N GLN A 248 15.63 -22.11 -47.24
CA GLN A 248 14.48 -22.84 -47.75
C GLN A 248 13.92 -23.68 -46.61
N PHE A 249 12.91 -23.15 -45.90
CA PHE A 249 12.11 -23.93 -44.99
C PHE A 249 11.42 -25.02 -45.81
N VAL A 250 11.99 -26.23 -45.79
CA VAL A 250 11.31 -27.41 -46.28
C VAL A 250 10.06 -27.55 -45.43
N MET A 251 8.91 -27.29 -46.03
CA MET A 251 7.61 -27.63 -45.46
C MET A 251 7.48 -29.16 -45.41
N GLU A 252 8.22 -29.80 -44.51
CA GLU A 252 8.17 -31.23 -44.19
C GLU A 252 6.90 -31.54 -43.36
N SER A 253 5.77 -30.96 -43.74
CA SER A 253 4.48 -31.18 -43.08
C SER A 253 3.27 -31.07 -44.00
N SER A 254 3.44 -31.04 -45.33
CA SER A 254 2.44 -31.68 -46.19
C SER A 254 2.68 -33.19 -46.15
N LEU A 255 2.41 -33.79 -44.98
CA LEU A 255 2.36 -35.23 -44.80
C LEU A 255 1.20 -35.74 -45.67
N GLU A 256 1.54 -36.15 -46.87
CA GLU A 256 0.65 -36.76 -47.85
C GLU A 256 0.16 -38.10 -47.26
N GLY A 257 -0.93 -38.06 -46.46
CA GLY A 257 -1.52 -39.28 -45.91
C GLY A 257 -2.15 -39.24 -44.52
N VAL A 258 -2.87 -38.19 -44.12
CA VAL A 258 -3.91 -38.33 -43.09
C VAL A 258 -5.28 -38.28 -43.78
N GLY A 259 -5.69 -39.41 -44.35
CA GLY A 259 -7.08 -39.60 -44.71
C GLY A 259 -7.92 -39.48 -43.43
N MET A 260 -8.80 -38.49 -43.37
CA MET A 260 -9.74 -38.26 -42.27
C MET A 260 -10.27 -39.58 -41.74
N SER A 261 -10.05 -39.84 -40.44
CA SER A 261 -10.44 -41.11 -39.85
C SER A 261 -11.97 -41.29 -39.94
N ALA A 262 -12.46 -42.52 -39.85
CA ALA A 262 -13.91 -42.76 -39.86
C ALA A 262 -14.63 -42.00 -38.72
N ALA A 263 -13.93 -41.74 -37.61
CA ALA A 263 -14.44 -40.94 -36.50
C ALA A 263 -14.56 -39.45 -36.87
N ASP A 264 -13.55 -38.88 -37.53
CA ASP A 264 -13.57 -37.46 -37.92
C ASP A 264 -14.68 -37.16 -38.93
N ARG A 265 -14.95 -38.10 -39.85
CA ARG A 265 -16.08 -37.99 -40.79
C ARG A 265 -17.44 -38.07 -40.12
N LEU A 266 -17.55 -38.85 -39.04
CA LEU A 266 -18.78 -38.96 -38.24
C LEU A 266 -19.02 -37.68 -37.44
N ILE A 267 -17.98 -37.10 -36.86
CA ILE A 267 -18.06 -35.82 -36.14
C ILE A 267 -18.46 -34.71 -37.12
N GLN A 268 -17.85 -34.67 -38.30
CA GLN A 268 -18.18 -33.67 -39.31
C GLN A 268 -19.63 -33.78 -39.80
N ALA A 269 -20.14 -35.00 -40.00
CA ALA A 269 -21.55 -35.23 -40.33
C ALA A 269 -22.51 -34.78 -39.20
N GLN A 270 -22.14 -34.99 -37.94
CA GLN A 270 -22.92 -34.50 -36.79
C GLN A 270 -22.94 -32.98 -36.70
N VAL A 271 -21.81 -32.32 -37.01
CA VAL A 271 -21.73 -30.86 -37.04
C VAL A 271 -22.60 -30.30 -38.17
N GLU A 272 -22.56 -30.88 -39.37
CA GLU A 272 -23.42 -30.44 -40.49
C GLU A 272 -24.92 -30.67 -40.21
N GLU A 273 -25.27 -31.76 -39.52
CA GLU A 273 -26.66 -32.02 -39.12
C GLU A 273 -27.15 -31.02 -38.07
N ALA A 274 -26.28 -30.63 -37.12
CA ALA A 274 -26.57 -29.59 -36.16
C ALA A 274 -26.75 -28.22 -36.83
N GLU A 275 -25.88 -27.85 -37.76
CA GLU A 275 -25.98 -26.58 -38.51
C GLU A 275 -27.25 -26.49 -39.36
N LYS A 276 -27.71 -27.61 -39.95
CA LYS A 276 -28.99 -27.65 -40.68
C LYS A 276 -30.21 -27.62 -39.77
N ARG A 277 -30.06 -27.94 -38.49
CA ARG A 277 -31.14 -27.92 -37.51
C ARG A 277 -31.33 -26.53 -36.89
N ASP A 278 -30.27 -25.73 -36.87
CA ASP A 278 -30.26 -24.35 -36.36
C ASP A 278 -30.58 -23.29 -37.45
N TYR A 279 -31.03 -23.71 -38.64
CA TYR A 279 -31.47 -22.83 -39.75
C TYR A 279 -32.94 -23.05 -40.13
#